data_AF-A0A6P0XV53-F1
#
_entry.id   AF-A0A6P0XV53-F1
#
_cell.length_a   1.000
_cell.length_b   1.000
_cell.length_c   1.000
_cell.angle_alpha   90.00
_cell.angle_beta   90.00
_cell.angle_gamma   90.00
#
_symmetry.space_group_name_H-M   'P 1'
#
loop_
_entity.id
_entity.type
_entity.pdbx_description
1 polymer ?
#
loop_
_entity_poly.entity_id
_entity_poly.type
_entity_poly.pdbx_seq_one_letter_code
_entity_poly.pdbx_strand_id
1 'polypeptide(L)'
;MGRVGKKLSLEDKAIAAENSIPLATVYARLKRGWDKQTALTKTPSKSPASNLEREEGLFTTSEPKGKNRSFLLPQKYDQELDKLISESGKTASDWVAQVVIDRIKASRKKAK
;
A
#
# COMPACT_ATOMS: atom_id res chain seq x y z
N MET A 1 8.46 -7.05 30.50
CA MET A 1 8.96 -8.38 30.06
C MET A 1 9.73 -8.18 28.76
N GLY A 2 10.96 -7.68 28.77
CA GLY A 2 12.20 -8.45 28.94
C GLY A 2 13.07 -8.14 27.71
N ARG A 3 14.11 -7.30 27.85
CA ARG A 3 15.01 -6.96 26.74
C ARG A 3 15.72 -8.24 26.32
N VAL A 4 15.30 -8.89 25.23
CA VAL A 4 16.08 -9.95 24.59
C VAL A 4 17.26 -9.32 23.86
N GLY A 5 18.15 -8.72 24.64
CA GLY A 5 19.54 -8.52 24.27
C GLY A 5 20.27 -9.85 24.39
N LYS A 6 19.91 -10.83 23.55
CA LYS A 6 20.90 -11.84 23.16
C LYS A 6 21.78 -11.12 22.14
N LYS A 7 22.91 -10.58 22.62
CA LYS A 7 23.97 -10.08 21.73
C LYS A 7 24.36 -11.27 20.85
N LEU A 8 24.01 -11.25 19.56
CA LEU A 8 24.54 -12.22 18.61
C LEU A 8 26.07 -12.15 18.66
N SER A 9 26.72 -13.32 18.74
CA SER A 9 28.17 -13.46 18.57
C SER A 9 28.59 -12.90 17.20
N LEU A 10 29.86 -12.54 17.04
CA LEU A 10 30.41 -12.23 15.72
C LEU A 10 30.23 -13.41 14.76
N GLU A 11 30.35 -14.64 15.26
CA GLU A 11 30.12 -15.88 14.51
C GLU A 11 28.67 -15.99 14.01
N ASP A 12 27.70 -15.68 14.87
CA ASP A 12 26.27 -15.74 14.50
C ASP A 12 25.94 -14.73 13.39
N LYS A 13 26.62 -13.57 13.39
CA LYS A 13 26.46 -12.57 12.34
C LYS A 13 27.07 -13.03 11.02
N ALA A 14 28.20 -13.74 11.07
CA ALA A 14 28.83 -14.33 9.88
C ALA A 14 27.92 -15.40 9.26
N ILE A 15 27.37 -16.30 10.09
CA ILE A 15 26.42 -17.34 9.63
C ILE A 15 25.16 -16.71 9.02
N ALA A 16 24.62 -15.64 9.62
CA ALA A 16 23.48 -14.94 9.05
C ALA A 16 23.81 -14.30 7.68
N ALA A 17 25.01 -13.74 7.54
CA ALA A 17 25.48 -13.13 6.30
C ALA A 17 25.69 -14.18 5.19
N GLU A 18 26.30 -15.32 5.50
CA GLU A 18 26.44 -16.45 4.56
C GLU A 18 25.07 -16.93 4.07
N ASN A 19 24.09 -17.03 4.95
CA ASN A 19 22.72 -17.44 4.61
C ASN A 19 21.88 -16.31 3.98
N SER A 20 22.47 -15.14 3.70
CA SER A 20 21.79 -13.95 3.16
C SER A 20 20.58 -13.50 3.98
N ILE A 21 20.66 -13.63 5.31
CA ILE A 21 19.60 -13.26 6.24
C ILE A 21 19.93 -11.93 6.91
N PRO A 22 19.10 -10.88 6.73
CA PRO A 22 19.29 -9.62 7.43
C PRO A 22 19.26 -9.82 8.94
N LEU A 23 20.15 -9.15 9.68
CA LEU A 23 20.20 -9.24 11.14
C LEU A 23 18.86 -8.85 11.79
N ALA A 24 18.15 -7.87 11.22
CA ALA A 24 16.82 -7.48 11.66
C ALA A 24 15.83 -8.66 11.67
N THR A 25 15.89 -9.52 10.64
CA THR A 25 15.08 -10.73 10.52
C THR A 25 15.44 -11.74 11.60
N VAL A 26 16.73 -11.91 11.90
CA VAL A 26 17.19 -12.83 12.96
C VAL A 26 16.70 -12.37 14.33
N TYR A 27 16.84 -11.08 14.65
CA TYR A 27 16.32 -10.52 15.91
C TYR A 27 14.80 -10.66 16.01
N ALA A 28 14.06 -10.43 14.93
CA ALA A 28 12.62 -10.60 14.91
C ALA A 28 12.21 -12.06 15.18
N ARG A 29 12.95 -13.04 14.64
CA ARG A 29 12.73 -14.47 14.88
C ARG A 29 13.03 -14.86 16.33
N LEU A 30 14.14 -14.41 16.89
CA LEU A 30 14.48 -14.63 18.30
C LEU A 30 13.44 -14.03 19.24
N LYS A 31 12.94 -12.82 18.93
CA LYS A 31 11.85 -12.18 19.68
C LYS A 31 10.54 -12.98 19.63
N ARG A 32 10.30 -13.70 18.53
CA ARG A 32 9.16 -14.62 18.36
C ARG A 32 9.38 -15.99 19.00
N GLY A 33 10.51 -16.21 19.67
CA GLY A 33 10.81 -17.47 20.36
C GLY A 33 11.37 -18.57 19.46
N TRP A 34 11.88 -18.23 18.27
CA TRP A 34 12.56 -19.22 17.43
C TRP A 34 13.88 -19.64 18.05
N ASP A 35 14.26 -20.89 17.81
CA ASP A 35 15.57 -21.37 18.21
C ASP A 35 16.68 -20.67 17.42
N LYS A 36 17.83 -20.47 18.06
CA LYS A 36 18.96 -19.69 17.53
C LYS A 36 19.44 -20.24 16.19
N GLN A 37 19.59 -21.56 16.07
CA GLN A 37 20.05 -22.18 14.83
C GLN A 37 19.02 -21.98 13.72
N THR A 38 17.73 -22.22 14.01
CA THR A 38 16.65 -22.05 13.03
C THR A 38 16.50 -20.59 12.57
N ALA A 39 16.77 -19.62 13.45
CA ALA A 39 16.70 -18.21 13.13
C ALA A 39 17.82 -17.76 12.17
N LEU A 40 18.98 -18.43 12.23
CA LEU A 40 20.18 -18.14 11.44
C LEU A 40 20.24 -18.87 10.09
N THR A 41 19.58 -20.02 9.95
CA THR A 41 19.68 -20.87 8.75
C THR A 41 18.47 -20.80 7.84
N LYS A 42 17.26 -20.58 8.38
CA LYS A 42 16.04 -20.61 7.58
C LYS A 42 15.95 -19.38 6.71
N THR A 43 16.05 -19.51 5.38
CA THR A 43 15.91 -18.37 4.47
C THR A 43 14.53 -17.71 4.62
N PRO A 44 14.43 -16.37 4.56
CA PRO A 44 13.14 -15.70 4.55
C PRO A 44 12.38 -16.16 3.31
N SER A 45 11.24 -16.82 3.52
CA SER A 45 10.31 -17.14 2.44
C SER A 45 9.86 -15.82 1.83
N LYS A 46 10.35 -15.49 0.63
CA LYS A 46 9.70 -14.49 -0.21
C LYS A 46 8.32 -15.06 -0.48
N SER A 47 7.26 -14.36 -0.05
CA SER A 47 5.91 -14.77 -0.41
C SER A 47 5.85 -14.83 -1.95
N PRO A 48 5.40 -15.94 -2.56
CA PRO A 48 5.32 -16.03 -4.02
C PRO A 48 4.49 -14.89 -4.63
N ALA A 49 3.57 -14.30 -3.85
CA ALA A 49 2.76 -13.15 -4.22
C ALA A 49 3.54 -11.87 -4.58
N SER A 50 4.81 -11.72 -4.16
CA SER A 50 5.60 -10.52 -4.49
C SER A 50 6.33 -10.63 -5.83
N ASN A 51 6.45 -11.82 -6.41
CA ASN A 51 7.25 -12.12 -7.61
C ASN A 51 6.42 -12.64 -8.80
N LEU A 52 5.10 -12.68 -8.69
CA LEU A 52 4.26 -12.94 -9.86
C LEU A 52 4.25 -11.67 -10.70
N GLU A 53 5.06 -11.63 -11.76
CA GLU A 53 4.75 -10.77 -12.90
C GLU A 53 3.35 -11.16 -13.37
N ARG A 54 2.38 -10.27 -13.20
CA ARG A 54 1.00 -10.54 -13.57
C ARG A 54 0.97 -10.85 -15.05
N GLU A 55 0.49 -12.05 -15.40
CA GLU A 55 0.23 -12.39 -16.79
C GLU A 55 -0.72 -11.34 -17.39
N GLU A 56 -0.34 -10.76 -18.53
CA GLU A 56 -1.21 -9.85 -19.25
C GLU A 56 -2.49 -10.60 -19.61
N GLY A 57 -3.63 -10.16 -19.06
CA GLY A 57 -4.92 -10.52 -19.63
C GLY A 57 -6.02 -11.08 -18.73
N LEU A 58 -5.92 -11.06 -17.39
CA LEU A 58 -7.13 -11.37 -16.58
C LEU A 58 -7.35 -10.53 -15.31
N PHE A 59 -6.37 -9.71 -14.92
CA PHE A 59 -6.57 -8.59 -13.98
C PHE A 59 -5.81 -7.39 -14.54
N THR A 60 -6.53 -6.44 -15.12
CA THR A 60 -5.97 -5.26 -15.79
C THR A 60 -4.93 -4.55 -14.94
N THR A 61 -3.95 -3.93 -15.61
CA THR A 61 -3.16 -2.83 -15.03
C THR A 61 -4.16 -1.84 -14.47
N SER A 62 -4.34 -1.81 -13.16
CA SER A 62 -5.18 -0.79 -12.55
C SER A 62 -4.61 0.54 -13.03
N GLU A 63 -5.42 1.37 -13.68
CA GLU A 63 -4.99 2.73 -14.00
C GLU A 63 -4.37 3.34 -12.74
N PRO A 64 -3.21 4.02 -12.84
CA PRO A 64 -2.56 4.57 -11.68
C PRO A 64 -3.55 5.48 -10.95
N LYS A 65 -3.97 5.07 -9.76
CA LYS A 65 -4.92 5.84 -8.97
C LYS A 65 -4.30 7.21 -8.68
N GLY A 66 -5.07 8.26 -8.92
CA GLY A 66 -4.67 9.62 -8.55
C GLY A 66 -4.46 9.76 -7.04
N LYS A 67 -3.82 10.86 -6.63
CA LYS A 67 -3.70 11.22 -5.21
C LYS A 67 -5.09 11.50 -4.62
N ASN A 68 -5.38 10.94 -3.45
CA ASN A 68 -6.59 11.27 -2.69
C ASN A 68 -6.60 12.75 -2.30
N ARG A 69 -7.75 13.42 -2.51
CA ARG A 69 -7.98 14.82 -2.12
C ARG A 69 -9.27 14.88 -1.31
N SER A 70 -9.21 15.42 -0.10
CA SER A 70 -10.38 15.70 0.73
C SER A 70 -10.64 17.21 0.76
N PHE A 71 -11.91 17.58 0.80
CA PHE A 71 -12.38 18.96 0.91
C PHE A 71 -13.62 19.00 1.78
N LEU A 72 -13.85 20.14 2.43
CA LEU A 72 -15.04 20.40 3.25
C LEU A 72 -15.95 21.34 2.46
N LEU A 73 -17.22 20.96 2.29
CA LEU A 73 -18.23 21.84 1.71
C LEU A 73 -19.00 22.56 2.83
N PRO A 74 -19.40 23.82 2.63
CA PRO A 74 -20.40 24.45 3.47
C PRO A 74 -21.72 23.66 3.43
N GLN A 75 -22.39 23.55 4.58
CA GLN A 75 -23.58 22.71 4.76
C GLN A 75 -24.71 23.00 3.76
N LYS A 76 -24.87 24.26 3.34
CA LYS A 76 -25.87 24.65 2.32
C LYS A 76 -25.68 23.89 1.01
N TYR A 77 -24.44 23.77 0.54
CA TYR A 77 -24.12 23.14 -0.74
C TYR A 77 -24.10 21.61 -0.65
N ASP A 78 -23.87 21.07 0.54
CA ASP A 78 -23.91 19.63 0.80
C ASP A 78 -25.33 19.06 0.56
N GLN A 79 -26.34 19.75 1.07
CA GLN A 79 -27.75 19.38 0.85
C GLN A 79 -28.16 19.50 -0.62
N GLU A 80 -27.63 20.51 -1.33
CA GLU A 80 -27.88 20.67 -2.78
C GLU A 80 -27.19 19.54 -3.56
N LEU A 81 -25.98 19.15 -3.16
CA LEU A 81 -25.22 18.06 -3.76
C LEU A 81 -25.95 16.72 -3.64
N ASP A 82 -26.49 16.39 -2.45
CA ASP A 82 -27.25 15.15 -2.25
C ASP A 82 -28.47 15.04 -3.16
N LYS A 83 -29.18 16.16 -3.36
CA LYS A 83 -30.31 16.22 -4.30
C LYS A 83 -29.86 15.94 -5.74
N LEU A 84 -28.79 16.60 -6.18
CA LEU A 84 -28.23 16.42 -7.53
C LEU A 84 -27.71 14.99 -7.77
N ILE A 85 -27.07 14.38 -6.76
CA ILE A 85 -26.62 12.98 -6.85
C ILE A 85 -27.82 12.06 -6.98
N SER A 86 -28.87 12.27 -6.16
CA SER A 86 -30.10 11.49 -6.20
C SER A 86 -30.80 11.58 -7.56
N GLU A 87 -30.88 12.77 -8.14
CA GLU A 87 -31.46 13.00 -9.48
C GLU A 87 -30.64 12.33 -10.60
N SER A 88 -29.31 12.26 -10.44
CA SER A 88 -28.42 11.70 -11.47
C SER A 88 -28.39 10.18 -11.54
N GLY A 89 -28.82 9.49 -10.47
CA GLY A 89 -28.73 8.03 -10.35
C GLY A 89 -27.31 7.46 -10.29
N LYS A 90 -26.30 8.31 -10.04
CA LYS A 90 -24.88 7.92 -9.96
C LYS A 90 -24.42 7.81 -8.50
N THR A 91 -23.30 7.12 -8.30
CA THR A 91 -22.61 7.18 -7.01
C THR A 91 -22.05 8.60 -6.79
N ALA A 92 -21.95 9.02 -5.52
CA ALA A 92 -21.39 10.32 -5.17
C ALA A 92 -19.97 10.53 -5.75
N SER A 93 -19.14 9.47 -5.71
CA SER A 93 -17.78 9.51 -6.24
C SER A 93 -17.74 9.70 -7.75
N ASP A 94 -18.57 8.98 -8.50
CA ASP A 94 -18.61 9.08 -9.96
C ASP A 94 -19.16 10.44 -10.42
N TRP A 95 -20.17 10.94 -9.72
CA TRP A 95 -20.75 12.25 -9.99
C TRP A 95 -19.72 13.36 -9.82
N VAL A 96 -19.01 13.39 -8.68
CA VAL A 96 -17.96 14.39 -8.42
C VAL A 96 -16.80 14.24 -9.41
N ALA A 97 -16.40 13.01 -9.72
CA ALA A 97 -15.34 12.75 -10.69
C ALA A 97 -15.68 13.34 -12.06
N GLN A 98 -16.92 13.14 -12.53
CA GLN A 98 -17.36 13.67 -13.81
C GLN A 98 -17.35 15.20 -13.84
N VAL A 99 -17.88 15.87 -12.81
CA VAL A 99 -17.88 17.34 -12.71
C VAL A 99 -16.46 17.91 -12.77
N VAL A 100 -15.51 17.28 -12.08
CA VAL A 100 -14.10 17.69 -12.10
C VAL A 100 -13.48 17.50 -13.48
N ILE A 101 -13.72 16.35 -14.12
CA ILE A 101 -13.22 16.06 -15.47
C ILE A 101 -13.76 17.07 -16.49
N ASP A 102 -15.05 17.36 -16.45
CA ASP A 102 -15.71 18.30 -17.36
C ASP A 102 -15.17 19.72 -17.17
N ARG A 103 -14.92 20.12 -15.91
CA ARG A 103 -14.32 21.42 -15.61
C ARG A 103 -12.88 21.53 -16.12
N ILE A 104 -12.07 20.48 -15.98
CA ILE A 104 -10.69 20.43 -16.51
C ILE A 104 -10.69 20.47 -18.04
N LYS A 105 -11.60 19.75 -18.70
CA LYS A 105 -11.73 19.78 -20.16
C LYS A 105 -12.14 21.17 -20.65
N ALA A 106 -13.11 21.80 -19.98
CA ALA A 106 -13.56 23.15 -20.31
C ALA A 106 -12.45 24.20 -20.13
N SER A 107 -11.61 24.10 -19.09
CA SER A 107 -10.49 25.02 -18.89
C SER A 107 -9.44 24.88 -19.99
N ARG A 108 -9.11 23.64 -20.40
CA ARG A 108 -8.19 23.38 -21.51
C ARG A 108 -8.71 23.93 -22.85
N LYS A 109 -10.02 23.82 -23.10
CA LYS A 109 -10.65 24.36 -24.32
C LYS A 109 -10.56 25.89 -24.39
N LYS A 110 -10.67 26.59 -23.26
CA LYS A 110 -10.56 28.07 -23.21
C LYS A 110 -9.14 28.60 -23.39
N ALA A 111 -8.14 27.77 -23.14
CA ALA A 111 -6.73 28.15 -23.23
C ALA A 111 -6.14 27.95 -24.64
N LYS A 112 -6.92 27.40 -25.58
CA LYS A 112 -6.55 27.17 -26.98
C LYS A 112 -7.35 28.10 -27.87
#